data_AF-A0A9D1SHJ1-F1
#
_entry.id   AF-A0A9D1SHJ1-F1
#
_cell.length_a   1.000
_cell.length_b   1.000
_cell.length_c   1.000
_cell.angle_alpha   90.00
_cell.angle_beta   90.00
_cell.angle_gamma   90.00
#
_symmetry.space_group_name_H-M   'P 1'
#
loop_
_entity.id
_entity.type
_entity.pdbx_description
1 polymer ?
#
loop_
_entity_poly.entity_id
_entity_poly.type
_entity_poly.pdbx_seq_one_letter_code
_entity_poly.pdbx_strand_id
1 'polypeptide(L)'
;MYFTVTLKTDRDSQELAADAMWAAGASGVEINDIHDVEEVLRDPMNWDYVDDRVFKEEDCVVKGVFNDGDDLENRVRGALGAYPFLVYKELKVSSDEEEDWENSWKKFYTVRTEGDTELVPIWLKDSTEVTPGKFRVIINPSTAFGTGTHESTRLALRLMAGEVAGKKVLDIG
;
A
#
# COMPACT_ATOMS: atom_id res chain seq x y z
N MET A 1 -10.52 -11.09 12.73
CA MET A 1 -10.34 -12.00 11.58
C MET A 1 -11.21 -11.44 10.47
N TYR A 2 -10.66 -11.22 9.29
CA TYR A 2 -11.43 -10.69 8.16
C TYR A 2 -11.55 -11.76 7.08
N PHE A 3 -12.59 -11.60 6.26
CA PHE A 3 -12.88 -12.49 5.16
C PHE A 3 -12.74 -11.72 3.87
N THR A 4 -12.21 -12.38 2.86
CA THR A 4 -12.03 -11.83 1.54
C THR A 4 -12.83 -12.66 0.55
N VAL A 5 -13.60 -12.00 -0.31
CA VAL A 5 -14.22 -12.65 -1.47
C VAL A 5 -13.57 -12.11 -2.73
N THR A 6 -12.95 -12.99 -3.49
CA THR A 6 -12.35 -12.68 -4.80
C THR A 6 -13.25 -13.21 -5.90
N LEU A 7 -13.61 -12.35 -6.84
CA LEU A 7 -14.40 -12.65 -8.02
C LEU A 7 -13.56 -12.37 -9.26
N LYS A 8 -13.39 -13.37 -10.13
CA LYS A 8 -12.83 -13.16 -11.48
C LYS A 8 -13.95 -12.93 -12.47
N THR A 9 -13.93 -11.79 -13.15
CA THR A 9 -15.00 -11.29 -13.99
C THR A 9 -14.42 -10.59 -15.22
N ASP A 10 -15.29 -10.09 -16.11
CA ASP A 10 -14.88 -9.24 -17.23
C ASP A 10 -15.00 -7.75 -16.86
N ARG A 11 -14.39 -6.90 -17.70
CA ARG A 11 -14.37 -5.45 -17.52
C ARG A 11 -15.78 -4.84 -17.49
N ASP A 12 -16.71 -5.38 -18.27
CA ASP A 12 -18.08 -4.85 -18.34
C ASP A 12 -18.88 -5.15 -17.06
N SER A 13 -18.54 -6.23 -16.37
CA SER A 13 -19.21 -6.71 -15.16
C SER A 13 -18.56 -6.23 -13.86
N GLN A 14 -17.36 -5.63 -13.90
CA GLN A 14 -16.58 -5.29 -12.71
C GLN A 14 -17.29 -4.33 -11.74
N GLU A 15 -17.99 -3.33 -12.26
CA GLU A 15 -18.73 -2.35 -11.44
C GLU A 15 -19.96 -2.98 -10.79
N LEU A 16 -20.67 -3.86 -11.51
CA LEU A 16 -21.82 -4.59 -10.99
C LEU A 16 -21.38 -5.59 -9.92
N ALA A 17 -20.25 -6.25 -10.13
CA ALA A 17 -19.63 -7.11 -9.13
C ALA A 17 -19.23 -6.32 -7.88
N ALA A 18 -18.65 -5.15 -8.03
CA ALA A 18 -18.29 -4.30 -6.91
C ALA A 18 -19.53 -3.85 -6.11
N ASP A 19 -20.59 -3.43 -6.79
CA ASP A 19 -21.85 -3.08 -6.13
C ASP A 19 -22.49 -4.28 -5.41
N ALA A 20 -22.46 -5.47 -6.02
CA ALA A 20 -22.91 -6.70 -5.36
C ALA A 20 -22.11 -7.01 -4.07
N MET A 21 -20.80 -6.77 -4.06
CA MET A 21 -19.97 -6.92 -2.85
C MET A 21 -20.40 -5.92 -1.76
N TRP A 22 -20.65 -4.66 -2.12
CA TRP A 22 -21.18 -3.65 -1.19
C TRP A 22 -22.54 -4.03 -0.64
N ALA A 23 -23.46 -4.47 -1.49
CA ALA A 23 -24.80 -4.92 -1.08
C ALA A 23 -24.75 -6.16 -0.17
N ALA A 24 -23.74 -7.02 -0.33
CA ALA A 24 -23.49 -8.17 0.54
C ALA A 24 -22.85 -7.78 1.88
N GLY A 25 -22.47 -6.52 2.08
CA GLY A 25 -21.93 -5.98 3.33
C GLY A 25 -20.40 -5.88 3.39
N ALA A 26 -19.74 -5.69 2.25
CA ALA A 26 -18.29 -5.43 2.23
C ALA A 26 -17.96 -4.13 2.99
N SER A 27 -16.84 -4.14 3.72
CA SER A 27 -16.22 -2.96 4.33
C SER A 27 -15.35 -2.19 3.32
N GLY A 28 -14.89 -2.87 2.28
CA GLY A 28 -14.04 -2.33 1.22
C GLY A 28 -14.10 -3.21 -0.01
N VAL A 29 -13.98 -2.60 -1.19
CA VAL A 29 -13.96 -3.29 -2.47
C VAL A 29 -12.83 -2.73 -3.32
N GLU A 30 -12.03 -3.62 -3.91
CA GLU A 30 -10.92 -3.34 -4.81
C GLU A 30 -11.25 -3.94 -6.19
N ILE A 31 -11.05 -3.17 -7.24
CA ILE A 31 -11.15 -3.62 -8.63
C ILE A 31 -9.75 -3.58 -9.22
N ASN A 32 -9.31 -4.69 -9.80
CA ASN A 32 -8.03 -4.80 -10.46
C ASN A 32 -8.25 -5.27 -11.91
N ASP A 33 -8.11 -4.33 -12.84
CA ASP A 33 -8.23 -4.57 -14.27
C ASP A 33 -6.91 -4.22 -14.97
N ILE A 34 -6.32 -5.21 -15.62
CA ILE A 34 -5.07 -5.03 -16.36
C ILE A 34 -5.20 -4.07 -17.54
N HIS A 35 -6.41 -3.93 -18.11
CA HIS A 35 -6.64 -3.06 -19.25
C HIS A 35 -6.54 -1.58 -18.88
N ASP A 36 -6.81 -1.22 -17.61
CA ASP A 36 -6.58 0.13 -17.10
C ASP A 36 -5.08 0.49 -17.18
N VAL A 37 -4.22 -0.48 -16.84
CA VAL A 37 -2.77 -0.31 -16.92
C VAL A 37 -2.30 -0.19 -18.38
N GLU A 38 -2.83 -1.04 -19.27
CA GLU A 38 -2.51 -0.96 -20.70
C GLU A 38 -2.91 0.39 -21.31
N GLU A 39 -4.09 0.90 -20.98
CA GLU A 39 -4.60 2.16 -21.52
C GLU A 39 -3.71 3.35 -21.11
N VAL A 40 -3.26 3.37 -19.85
CA VAL A 40 -2.33 4.37 -19.33
C VAL A 40 -0.97 4.31 -20.02
N LEU A 41 -0.46 3.11 -20.33
CA LEU A 41 0.86 2.95 -20.99
C LEU A 41 0.84 3.20 -22.48
N ARG A 42 -0.34 3.10 -23.13
CA ARG A 42 -0.49 3.45 -24.55
C ARG A 42 -0.49 4.96 -24.78
N ASP A 43 -0.59 5.78 -23.73
CA ASP A 43 -0.44 7.23 -23.84
C ASP A 43 1.00 7.57 -24.33
N PRO A 44 1.17 8.21 -25.49
CA PRO A 44 2.49 8.61 -26.02
C PRO A 44 3.28 9.54 -25.09
N MET A 45 2.62 10.17 -24.12
CA MET A 45 3.22 11.05 -23.14
C MET A 45 3.62 10.33 -21.85
N ASN A 46 3.31 9.03 -21.72
CA ASN A 46 3.70 8.22 -20.58
C ASN A 46 5.13 7.67 -20.77
N TRP A 47 6.01 7.96 -19.80
CA TRP A 47 7.41 7.54 -19.79
C TRP A 47 7.67 6.43 -18.75
N ASP A 48 6.62 5.93 -18.10
CA ASP A 48 6.73 4.89 -17.09
C ASP A 48 7.03 3.53 -17.75
N TYR A 49 7.99 2.84 -17.16
CA TYR A 49 8.34 1.48 -17.53
C TYR A 49 7.60 0.48 -16.64
N VAL A 50 6.83 -0.41 -17.25
CA VAL A 50 6.16 -1.53 -16.57
C VAL A 50 6.73 -2.83 -17.10
N ASP A 51 7.04 -3.75 -16.19
CA ASP A 51 7.56 -5.07 -16.53
C ASP A 51 6.48 -5.91 -17.23
N ASP A 52 6.82 -6.58 -18.33
CA ASP A 52 5.90 -7.42 -19.12
C ASP A 52 5.19 -8.50 -18.28
N ARG A 53 5.73 -8.87 -17.11
CA ARG A 53 5.09 -9.81 -16.18
C ARG A 53 3.78 -9.30 -15.58
N VAL A 54 3.53 -8.00 -15.61
CA VAL A 54 2.30 -7.38 -15.09
C VAL A 54 1.10 -7.76 -15.98
N PHE A 55 1.29 -7.92 -17.29
CA PHE A 55 0.21 -8.22 -18.25
C PHE A 55 -0.17 -9.71 -18.37
N LYS A 56 0.16 -10.54 -17.37
CA LYS A 56 -0.03 -12.00 -17.47
C LYS A 56 -1.43 -12.48 -17.09
N GLU A 57 -2.23 -11.66 -16.42
CA GLU A 57 -3.60 -12.00 -16.07
C GLU A 57 -4.57 -11.23 -16.97
N GLU A 58 -5.43 -11.96 -17.71
CA GLU A 58 -6.39 -11.36 -18.66
C GLU A 58 -7.74 -11.01 -18.02
N ASP A 59 -8.02 -11.55 -16.83
CA ASP A 59 -9.31 -11.40 -16.16
C ASP A 59 -9.30 -10.21 -15.19
N CYS A 60 -10.39 -9.44 -15.17
CA CYS A 60 -10.61 -8.45 -14.13
C CYS A 60 -10.91 -9.16 -12.80
N VAL A 61 -10.29 -8.69 -11.72
CA VAL A 61 -10.45 -9.25 -10.38
C VAL A 61 -11.11 -8.22 -9.47
N VAL A 62 -12.29 -8.57 -8.96
CA VAL A 62 -13.01 -7.77 -7.94
C VAL A 62 -12.88 -8.45 -6.60
N LYS A 63 -12.38 -7.73 -5.61
CA LYS A 63 -12.09 -8.26 -4.26
C LYS A 63 -12.85 -7.47 -3.21
N GLY A 64 -13.75 -8.12 -2.49
CA GLY A 64 -14.47 -7.55 -1.33
C GLY A 64 -13.87 -8.01 -0.01
N VAL A 65 -13.79 -7.11 0.97
CA VAL A 65 -13.34 -7.41 2.34
C VAL A 65 -14.53 -7.32 3.30
N PHE A 66 -14.68 -8.32 4.18
CA PHE A 66 -15.81 -8.48 5.09
C PHE A 66 -15.34 -8.73 6.52
N ASN A 67 -16.08 -8.20 7.50
CA ASN A 67 -15.72 -8.32 8.92
C ASN A 67 -16.21 -9.64 9.55
N ASP A 68 -17.12 -10.35 8.90
CA ASP A 68 -17.69 -11.61 9.33
C ASP A 68 -17.81 -12.58 8.15
N GLY A 69 -17.82 -13.88 8.46
CA GLY A 69 -17.94 -14.96 7.48
C GLY A 69 -19.32 -15.60 7.47
N ASP A 70 -20.28 -15.05 8.21
CA ASP A 70 -21.58 -15.68 8.43
C ASP A 70 -22.38 -15.68 7.13
N ASP A 71 -22.58 -16.89 6.58
CA ASP A 71 -23.26 -17.14 5.31
C ASP A 71 -22.69 -16.31 4.13
N LEU A 72 -21.41 -15.94 4.21
CA LEU A 72 -20.80 -14.93 3.35
C LEU A 72 -20.88 -15.30 1.86
N GLU A 73 -20.57 -16.55 1.51
CA GLU A 73 -20.63 -16.99 0.12
C GLU A 73 -22.05 -16.89 -0.45
N ASN A 74 -23.07 -17.29 0.32
CA ASN A 74 -24.47 -17.23 -0.13
C ASN A 74 -24.99 -15.80 -0.21
N ARG A 75 -24.61 -14.92 0.73
CA ARG A 75 -24.92 -13.49 0.68
C ARG A 75 -24.36 -12.85 -0.59
N VAL A 76 -23.08 -13.10 -0.89
CA VAL A 76 -22.46 -12.56 -2.11
C VAL A 76 -23.11 -13.16 -3.36
N ARG A 77 -23.34 -14.48 -3.42
CA ARG A 77 -24.04 -15.10 -4.55
C ARG A 77 -25.46 -14.56 -4.73
N GLY A 78 -26.17 -14.30 -3.64
CA GLY A 78 -27.50 -13.69 -3.65
C GLY A 78 -27.48 -12.27 -4.20
N ALA A 79 -26.52 -11.45 -3.76
CA ALA A 79 -26.32 -10.09 -4.27
C ALA A 79 -25.93 -10.08 -5.76
N LEU A 80 -25.03 -10.97 -6.18
CA LEU A 80 -24.67 -11.15 -7.60
C LEU A 80 -25.90 -11.56 -8.44
N GLY A 81 -26.81 -12.37 -7.88
CA GLY A 81 -28.05 -12.79 -8.53
C GLY A 81 -29.04 -11.66 -8.81
N ALA A 82 -28.89 -10.48 -8.19
CA ALA A 82 -29.67 -9.29 -8.51
C ALA A 82 -29.29 -8.67 -9.86
N TYR A 83 -28.18 -9.11 -10.47
CA TYR A 83 -27.63 -8.60 -11.73
C TYR A 83 -27.62 -9.70 -12.82
N PRO A 84 -28.72 -9.87 -13.59
CA PRO A 84 -28.83 -10.95 -14.59
C PRO A 84 -27.79 -10.91 -15.72
N PHE A 85 -27.19 -9.75 -15.96
CA PHE A 85 -26.19 -9.53 -17.02
C PHE A 85 -24.75 -9.63 -16.53
N LEU A 86 -24.54 -9.81 -15.22
CA LEU A 86 -23.21 -9.95 -14.63
C LEU A 86 -22.63 -11.31 -14.99
N VAL A 87 -21.43 -11.31 -15.56
CA VAL A 87 -20.71 -12.53 -15.92
C VAL A 87 -19.47 -12.67 -15.05
N TYR A 88 -19.28 -13.84 -14.43
CA TYR A 88 -18.07 -14.15 -13.67
C TYR A 88 -17.67 -15.61 -13.87
N LYS A 89 -16.38 -15.88 -13.75
CA LYS A 89 -15.77 -17.21 -13.96
C LYS A 89 -15.54 -17.96 -12.66
N GLU A 90 -15.06 -17.25 -11.64
CA GLU A 90 -14.62 -17.84 -10.39
C GLU A 90 -15.03 -16.94 -9.23
N LEU A 91 -15.56 -17.54 -8.16
CA LEU A 91 -15.79 -16.90 -6.86
C LEU A 91 -15.05 -17.71 -5.81
N LYS A 92 -14.17 -17.06 -5.05
CA LYS A 92 -13.39 -17.68 -3.98
C LYS A 92 -13.56 -16.89 -2.69
N VAL A 93 -13.89 -17.58 -1.61
CA VAL A 93 -13.88 -17.02 -0.26
C VAL A 93 -12.61 -17.48 0.44
N SER A 94 -11.87 -16.55 1.02
CA SER A 94 -10.76 -16.82 1.93
C SER A 94 -10.99 -16.14 3.26
N SER A 95 -10.39 -16.70 4.30
CA SER A 95 -10.32 -16.08 5.60
C SER A 95 -8.85 -15.84 5.92
N ASP A 96 -8.54 -14.62 6.30
CA ASP A 96 -7.19 -14.24 6.66
C ASP A 96 -7.18 -13.89 8.15
N GLU A 97 -6.12 -14.30 8.86
CA GLU A 97 -5.91 -13.81 10.22
C GLU A 97 -5.80 -12.28 10.17
N GLU A 98 -6.22 -11.60 11.24
CA GLU A 98 -6.04 -10.16 11.37
C GLU A 98 -4.53 -9.87 11.48
N GLU A 99 -3.84 -9.81 10.34
CA GLU A 99 -2.57 -9.14 10.27
C GLU A 99 -2.85 -7.65 10.51
N ASP A 100 -2.13 -7.08 11.46
CA ASP A 100 -2.11 -5.65 11.70
C ASP A 100 -1.41 -4.97 10.50
N TRP A 101 -2.11 -4.86 9.39
CA TRP A 101 -1.63 -4.28 8.14
C TRP A 101 -1.27 -2.81 8.35
N GLU A 102 -2.01 -2.12 9.23
CA GLU A 102 -1.79 -0.72 9.59
C GLU A 102 -0.42 -0.54 10.27
N ASN A 103 0.07 -1.51 11.03
CA ASN A 103 1.39 -1.44 11.68
C ASN A 103 2.45 -2.33 11.03
N SER A 104 2.09 -3.19 10.08
CA SER A 104 3.02 -4.14 9.44
C SER A 104 4.15 -3.45 8.72
N TRP A 105 3.95 -2.24 8.20
CA TRP A 105 5.02 -1.48 7.56
C TRP A 105 6.07 -0.95 8.57
N LYS A 106 5.68 -0.71 9.83
CA LYS A 106 6.59 -0.18 10.89
C LYS A 106 7.74 -1.14 11.19
N LYS A 107 7.54 -2.45 11.01
CA LYS A 107 8.57 -3.48 11.23
C LYS A 107 9.77 -3.36 10.28
N PHE A 108 9.59 -2.70 9.14
CA PHE A 108 10.67 -2.48 8.15
C PHE A 108 11.48 -1.20 8.41
N TYR A 109 11.10 -0.41 9.41
CA TYR A 109 11.79 0.81 9.80
C TYR A 109 12.63 0.57 11.06
N THR A 110 13.93 0.73 10.90
CA THR A 110 14.91 0.65 11.99
C THR A 110 15.57 2.00 12.21
N VAL A 111 16.27 2.13 13.34
CA VAL A 111 17.16 3.27 13.56
C VAL A 111 18.25 3.27 12.48
N ARG A 112 18.45 4.41 11.85
CA ARG A 112 19.48 4.57 10.81
C ARG A 112 20.51 5.59 11.24
N THR A 113 21.78 5.21 11.15
CA THR A 113 22.90 6.13 11.34
C THR A 113 23.43 6.60 9.99
N GLU A 114 23.55 7.92 9.81
CA GLU A 114 24.25 8.53 8.69
C GLU A 114 25.17 9.64 9.20
N GLY A 115 26.49 9.42 9.09
CA GLY A 115 27.50 10.30 9.69
C GLY A 115 27.29 10.44 11.20
N ASP A 116 27.20 11.69 11.66
CA ASP A 116 26.98 12.03 13.06
C ASP A 116 25.49 12.05 13.45
N THR A 117 24.57 11.64 12.58
CA THR A 117 23.12 11.70 12.81
C THR A 117 22.50 10.31 12.94
N GLU A 118 21.63 10.12 13.93
CA GLU A 118 20.79 8.94 14.09
C GLU A 118 19.32 9.30 13.90
N LEU A 119 18.75 8.80 12.81
CA LEU A 119 17.34 8.93 12.45
C LEU A 119 16.56 7.82 13.16
N VAL A 120 15.69 8.23 14.08
CA VAL A 120 14.90 7.34 14.93
C VAL A 120 13.42 7.48 14.55
N PRO A 121 12.76 6.40 14.10
CA PRO A 121 11.31 6.40 13.92
C PRO A 121 10.59 6.77 15.21
N ILE A 122 9.52 7.56 15.12
CA ILE A 122 8.84 8.15 16.29
C ILE A 122 8.37 7.13 17.34
N TRP A 123 7.95 5.93 16.92
CA TRP A 123 7.54 4.86 17.83
C TRP A 123 8.71 4.17 18.54
N LEU A 124 9.95 4.37 18.10
CA LEU A 124 11.17 3.87 18.75
C LEU A 124 11.84 4.94 19.64
N LYS A 125 11.23 6.12 19.81
CA LYS A 125 11.85 7.25 20.52
C LYS A 125 12.18 6.92 21.99
N ASP A 126 11.35 6.13 22.66
CA ASP A 126 11.55 5.85 24.09
C ASP A 126 12.34 4.57 24.31
N SER A 127 12.43 3.69 23.30
CA SER A 127 13.13 2.40 23.35
C SER A 127 14.53 2.42 22.73
N THR A 128 14.93 3.52 22.10
CA THR A 128 16.24 3.66 21.44
C THR A 128 17.14 4.58 22.24
N GLU A 129 18.24 4.02 22.76
CA GLU A 129 19.38 4.80 23.22
C GLU A 129 20.22 5.27 22.03
N VAL A 130 20.61 6.54 22.04
CA VAL A 130 21.39 7.16 20.96
C VAL A 130 22.86 6.99 21.27
N THR A 131 23.65 6.70 20.23
CA THR A 131 25.10 6.55 20.37
C THR A 131 25.71 7.84 20.93
N PRO A 132 26.52 7.79 22.01
CA PRO A 132 27.19 8.97 22.54
C PRO A 132 27.96 9.72 21.45
N GLY A 133 27.76 11.04 21.40
CA GLY A 133 28.39 11.92 20.41
C GLY A 133 27.66 12.06 19.08
N LYS A 134 26.57 11.31 18.85
CA LYS A 134 25.71 11.49 17.67
C LYS A 134 24.48 12.34 17.99
N PHE A 135 23.96 13.00 16.96
CA PHE A 135 22.75 13.78 16.99
C PHE A 135 21.52 12.90 16.74
N ARG A 136 20.57 12.96 17.67
CA ARG A 136 19.29 12.29 17.54
C ARG A 136 18.32 13.12 16.71
N VAL A 137 17.76 12.52 15.66
CA VAL A 137 16.65 13.09 14.89
C VAL A 137 15.47 12.13 14.95
N ILE A 138 14.37 12.55 15.59
CA ILE A 138 13.13 11.77 15.66
C ILE A 138 12.26 12.17 14.47
N ILE A 139 11.86 11.20 13.65
CA ILE A 139 11.00 11.45 12.48
C ILE A 139 9.81 10.51 12.46
N ASN A 140 8.67 10.98 11.94
CA ASN A 140 7.51 10.14 11.69
C ASN A 140 7.43 9.76 10.20
N PRO A 141 7.75 8.50 9.83
CA PRO A 141 7.70 8.08 8.45
C PRO A 141 6.31 8.08 7.80
N SER A 142 5.21 8.16 8.57
CA SER A 142 3.87 8.21 7.98
C SER A 142 3.51 9.58 7.39
N THR A 143 4.21 10.65 7.80
CA THR A 143 3.83 12.04 7.43
C THR A 143 4.98 12.85 6.86
N ALA A 144 6.20 12.32 6.83
CA ALA A 144 7.38 13.08 6.42
C ALA A 144 8.20 12.33 5.36
N PHE A 145 8.56 13.03 4.29
CA PHE A 145 9.68 12.65 3.45
C PHE A 145 11.00 12.90 4.21
N GLY A 146 12.11 12.35 3.74
CA GLY A 146 13.42 12.59 4.37
C GLY A 146 13.68 11.74 5.61
N THR A 147 13.10 10.55 5.70
CA THR A 147 13.30 9.59 6.82
C THR A 147 14.67 8.92 6.81
N GLY A 148 15.50 9.21 5.80
CA GLY A 148 16.79 8.57 5.56
C GLY A 148 16.72 7.19 4.93
N THR A 149 15.53 6.73 4.54
CA THR A 149 15.40 5.51 3.72
C THR A 149 15.87 5.74 2.29
N HIS A 150 15.70 6.96 1.76
CA HIS A 150 16.13 7.34 0.41
C HIS A 150 17.57 7.86 0.37
N GLU A 151 18.29 7.52 -0.69
CA GLU A 151 19.71 7.85 -0.91
C GLU A 151 19.98 9.35 -0.89
N SER A 152 19.07 10.17 -1.41
CA SER A 152 19.27 11.63 -1.45
C SER A 152 19.35 12.24 -0.04
N THR A 153 18.49 11.83 0.89
CA THR A 153 18.55 12.28 2.28
C THR A 153 19.84 11.85 2.95
N ARG A 154 20.28 10.61 2.70
CA ARG A 154 21.52 10.06 3.25
C ARG A 154 22.74 10.84 2.73
N LEU A 155 22.75 11.15 1.43
CA LEU A 155 23.80 11.96 0.82
C LEU A 155 23.83 13.37 1.43
N ALA A 156 22.68 14.02 1.57
CA ALA A 156 22.58 15.35 2.19
C ALA A 156 23.12 15.34 3.63
N LEU A 157 22.73 14.36 4.45
CA LEU A 157 23.22 14.24 5.83
C LEU A 157 24.73 14.04 5.90
N ARG A 158 25.30 13.21 5.02
CA ARG A 158 26.75 13.00 4.94
C ARG A 158 27.51 14.25 4.53
N LEU A 159 26.98 15.02 3.57
CA LEU A 159 27.61 16.26 3.10
C LEU A 159 27.53 17.38 4.15
N MET A 160 26.51 17.37 5.01
CA MET A 160 26.37 18.36 6.09
C MET A 160 27.23 18.04 7.32
N ALA A 161 27.62 16.78 7.52
CA ALA A 161 28.35 16.34 8.71
C ALA A 161 29.64 17.15 8.90
N GLY A 162 29.74 17.87 10.02
CA GLY A 162 30.86 18.78 10.35
C GLY A 162 30.93 20.09 9.54
N GLU A 163 30.41 20.11 8.31
CA GLU A 163 30.55 21.24 7.37
C GLU A 163 29.67 22.44 7.71
N VAL A 164 28.52 22.23 8.37
CA VAL A 164 27.52 23.30 8.61
C VAL A 164 27.63 23.96 9.98
N ALA A 165 28.55 23.52 10.84
CA ALA A 165 28.71 24.04 12.19
C ALA A 165 28.97 25.55 12.19
N GLY A 166 28.15 26.32 12.91
CA GLY A 166 28.27 27.77 13.03
C GLY A 166 27.85 28.59 11.80
N LYS A 167 27.30 27.94 10.75
CA LYS A 167 26.84 28.61 9.53
C LYS A 167 25.33 28.87 9.58
N LYS A 168 24.85 29.84 8.80
CA LYS A 168 23.43 29.99 8.49
C LYS A 168 23.07 29.00 7.39
N VAL A 169 22.06 28.18 7.63
CA VAL A 169 21.62 27.12 6.72
C VAL A 169 20.19 27.41 6.25
N LEU A 170 19.92 27.17 4.98
CA LEU A 170 18.59 27.20 4.38
C LEU A 170 18.32 25.81 3.81
N ASP A 171 17.25 25.17 4.28
CA ASP A 171 16.73 23.92 3.74
C ASP A 171 15.59 24.25 2.77
N ILE A 172 15.70 23.79 1.52
CA ILE A 172 14.71 24.03 0.46
C ILE A 172 14.17 22.66 0.03
N GLY A 173 12.90 22.41 0.33
CA GLY A 173 12.17 21.19 -0.02
C GLY A 173 11.48 21.31 -1.38
#